data_AF-D0GMC3-F1
#
_entry.id   AF-D0GMC3-F1
#
_cell.length_a   1.000
_cell.length_b   1.000
_cell.length_c   1.000
_cell.angle_alpha   90.00
_cell.angle_beta   90.00
_cell.angle_gamma   90.00
#
_symmetry.space_group_name_H-M   'P 1'
#
loop_
_entity.id
_entity.type
_entity.pdbx_description
1 polymer ?
#
loop_
_entity_poly.entity_id
_entity_poly.type
_entity_poly.pdbx_seq_one_letter_code
_entity_poly.pdbx_strand_id
1 'polypeptide(L)'
;MKKKLAILAGVLVLSSMSFGAAAPAKKSSLEDSLNNLEKQLQRLDQMEQQKFNEQAALAQAAQQRLDKYLAMQATIDQRIADIEANADKSIFGKEFKQKMSEFKSLRSELDKEIKKEQKVLEDFELLKSLR
;
A
#
# COMPACT_ATOMS: atom_id res chain seq x y z
N MET A 1 10.88 24.93 -11.74
CA MET A 1 9.60 24.43 -12.28
C MET A 1 8.76 23.89 -11.12
N LYS A 2 7.64 24.53 -10.78
CA LYS A 2 6.78 24.14 -9.67
C LYS A 2 5.86 23.00 -10.14
N LYS A 3 6.18 21.75 -9.81
CA LYS A 3 5.28 20.63 -10.06
C LYS A 3 4.32 20.51 -8.87
N LYS A 4 3.05 20.81 -9.15
CA LYS A 4 1.93 20.67 -8.24
C LYS A 4 1.81 19.19 -7.86
N LEU A 5 2.18 18.85 -6.63
CA LEU A 5 1.81 17.58 -6.02
C LEU A 5 0.32 17.70 -5.72
N ALA A 6 -0.49 17.13 -6.61
CA ALA A 6 -1.86 16.80 -6.33
C ALA A 6 -1.84 15.75 -5.23
N ILE A 7 -1.79 16.21 -3.98
CA ILE A 7 -2.08 15.42 -2.80
C ILE A 7 -3.48 14.89 -3.03
N LEU A 8 -3.52 13.59 -3.30
CA LEU A 8 -4.72 12.82 -3.51
C LEU A 8 -5.61 13.10 -2.30
N ALA A 9 -6.69 13.84 -2.57
CA ALA A 9 -7.77 14.11 -1.65
C ALA A 9 -8.43 12.79 -1.26
N GLY A 10 -7.79 12.07 -0.33
CA GLY A 10 -8.39 11.01 0.45
C GLY A 10 -9.34 11.66 1.43
N VAL A 11 -10.53 11.99 0.93
CA VAL A 11 -11.79 12.25 1.62
C VAL A 11 -11.72 11.92 3.11
N LEU A 12 -11.30 12.90 3.91
CA LEU A 12 -11.61 13.00 5.33
C LEU A 12 -13.05 13.51 5.38
N VAL A 13 -14.03 12.62 5.17
CA VAL A 13 -15.42 12.90 5.57
C VAL A 13 -15.45 12.84 7.09
N LEU A 14 -14.91 13.89 7.72
CA LEU A 14 -15.43 14.38 8.98
C LEU A 14 -16.76 15.03 8.63
N SER A 15 -17.82 14.22 8.47
CA SER A 15 -19.18 14.74 8.48
C SER A 15 -19.41 15.38 9.86
N SER A 16 -19.15 16.68 9.89
CA SER A 16 -19.69 17.70 10.77
C SER A 16 -20.81 17.19 11.68
N MET A 17 -20.48 16.85 12.93
CA MET A 17 -21.48 16.96 13.98
C MET A 17 -21.70 18.44 14.22
N SER A 18 -22.84 18.90 13.70
CA SER A 18 -23.38 20.23 13.86
C SER A 18 -23.40 20.63 15.34
N PHE A 19 -22.49 21.54 15.71
CA PHE A 19 -22.68 22.37 16.88
C PHE A 19 -23.80 23.37 16.57
N GLY A 20 -25.03 23.02 16.93
CA GLY A 20 -26.13 23.98 16.98
C GLY A 20 -27.51 23.40 16.66
N ALA A 21 -28.27 23.06 17.71
CA ALA A 21 -29.65 23.53 17.94
C ALA A 21 -30.27 22.80 19.16
N ALA A 22 -30.44 23.57 20.23
CA ALA A 22 -31.20 23.39 21.46
C ALA A 22 -32.12 22.15 21.67
N ALA A 23 -31.78 21.39 22.71
CA ALA A 23 -32.74 20.87 23.70
C ALA A 23 -32.29 21.39 25.08
N PRO A 24 -33.16 21.57 26.10
CA PRO A 24 -32.77 22.14 27.37
C PRO A 24 -31.69 21.27 27.98
N ALA A 25 -30.45 21.75 27.91
CA ALA A 25 -29.31 21.10 28.51
C ALA A 25 -29.64 21.01 30.01
N LYS A 26 -29.83 19.77 30.51
CA LYS A 26 -29.33 19.47 31.86
C LYS A 26 -27.98 20.18 31.94
N LYS A 27 -27.76 21.02 32.95
CA LYS A 27 -26.45 21.64 33.20
C LYS A 27 -25.42 20.52 33.35
N SER A 28 -24.89 19.99 32.26
CA SER A 28 -23.62 19.29 32.24
C SER A 28 -22.63 20.39 32.57
N SER A 29 -21.91 20.22 33.66
CA SER A 29 -21.01 21.25 34.12
C SER A 29 -19.86 21.43 33.11
N LEU A 30 -19.08 22.50 33.23
CA LEU A 30 -17.91 22.70 32.37
C LEU A 30 -16.95 21.50 32.49
N GLU A 31 -16.90 20.89 33.67
CA GLU A 31 -16.15 19.68 33.98
C GLU A 31 -16.62 18.45 33.18
N ASP A 32 -17.94 18.24 33.02
CA ASP A 32 -18.47 17.14 32.19
C ASP A 32 -18.09 17.31 30.72
N SER A 33 -18.11 18.55 30.23
CA SER A 33 -17.73 18.88 28.86
C SER A 33 -16.24 18.67 28.62
N LEU A 34 -15.39 19.09 29.57
CA LEU A 34 -13.95 18.86 29.54
C LEU A 34 -13.63 17.36 29.54
N ASN A 35 -14.22 16.59 30.46
CA ASN A 35 -14.04 15.14 30.54
C ASN A 35 -14.47 14.42 29.24
N ASN A 36 -15.55 14.88 28.60
CA ASN A 36 -15.98 14.34 27.31
C ASN A 36 -14.96 14.63 26.19
N LEU A 37 -14.40 15.85 26.15
CA LEU A 37 -13.35 16.21 25.19
C LEU A 37 -12.06 15.40 25.41
N GLU A 38 -11.63 15.22 26.66
CA GLU A 38 -10.46 14.39 27.00
C GLU A 38 -10.66 12.95 26.55
N LYS A 39 -11.85 12.37 26.78
CA LYS A 39 -12.19 11.03 26.29
C LYS A 39 -12.18 10.94 24.77
N GLN A 40 -12.65 11.97 24.06
CA GLN A 40 -12.60 12.02 22.60
C GLN A 40 -11.16 12.10 22.09
N LEU A 41 -10.31 12.92 22.72
CA LEU A 41 -8.88 13.01 22.41
C LEU A 41 -8.19 11.65 22.60
N GLN A 42 -8.39 11.00 23.75
CA GLN A 42 -7.81 9.68 24.02
C GLN A 42 -8.25 8.63 22.98
N ARG A 43 -9.51 8.69 22.53
CA ARG A 43 -9.99 7.79 21.47
C ARG A 43 -9.33 8.09 20.12
N LEU A 44 -9.10 9.35 19.79
CA LEU A 44 -8.39 9.72 18.56
C LEU A 44 -6.96 9.17 18.58
N ASP A 45 -6.24 9.33 19.68
CA ASP A 45 -4.87 8.80 19.84
C ASP A 45 -4.85 7.26 19.70
N GLN A 46 -5.82 6.58 20.30
CA GLN A 46 -5.95 5.11 20.18
C GLN A 46 -6.23 4.69 18.74
N MET A 47 -7.13 5.39 18.03
CA MET A 47 -7.44 5.09 16.63
C MET A 47 -6.24 5.35 15.71
N GLU A 48 -5.49 6.42 15.95
CA GLU A 48 -4.27 6.72 15.20
C GLU A 48 -3.22 5.63 15.40
N GLN A 49 -2.97 5.22 16.66
CA GLN A 49 -2.04 4.13 16.94
C GLN A 49 -2.48 2.81 16.30
N GLN A 50 -3.78 2.49 16.35
CA GLN A 50 -4.31 1.29 15.72
C GLN A 50 -4.11 1.34 14.20
N LYS A 51 -4.44 2.45 13.55
CA LYS A 51 -4.25 2.63 12.10
C LYS A 51 -2.78 2.52 11.71
N PHE A 52 -1.88 3.10 12.50
CA PHE A 52 -0.45 2.97 12.27
C PHE A 52 0.01 1.51 12.34
N ASN A 53 -0.44 0.77 13.35
CA ASN A 53 -0.10 -0.65 13.50
C ASN A 53 -0.66 -1.52 12.36
N GLU A 54 -1.89 -1.23 11.91
CA GLU A 54 -2.50 -1.88 10.74
C GLU A 54 -1.63 -1.66 9.49
N GLN A 55 -1.21 -0.42 9.23
CA GLN A 55 -0.35 -0.09 8.09
C GLN A 55 1.04 -0.73 8.21
N ALA A 56 1.60 -0.82 9.41
CA ALA A 56 2.86 -1.50 9.65
C ALA A 56 2.78 -3.00 9.31
N ALA A 57 1.69 -3.67 9.69
CA ALA A 57 1.47 -5.07 9.34
C ALA A 57 1.29 -5.26 7.83
N LEU A 58 0.57 -4.36 7.15
CA LEU A 58 0.43 -4.38 5.70
C LEU A 58 1.77 -4.20 4.99
N ALA A 59 2.59 -3.26 5.43
CA ALA A 59 3.93 -3.03 4.90
C ALA A 59 4.85 -4.24 5.13
N GLN A 60 4.81 -4.85 6.31
CA GLN A 60 5.59 -6.08 6.57
C GLN A 60 5.17 -7.22 5.63
N ALA A 61 3.87 -7.42 5.42
CA ALA A 61 3.39 -8.43 4.49
C ALA A 61 3.76 -8.09 3.03
N ALA A 62 3.74 -6.80 2.66
CA ALA A 62 4.17 -6.33 1.35
C ALA A 62 5.66 -6.60 1.11
N GLN A 63 6.53 -6.37 2.11
CA GLN A 63 7.95 -6.69 2.03
C GLN A 63 8.18 -8.17 1.75
N GLN A 64 7.49 -9.06 2.49
CA GLN A 64 7.61 -10.50 2.28
C GLN A 64 7.16 -10.93 0.87
N ARG A 65 6.07 -10.34 0.36
CA ARG A 65 5.61 -10.59 -1.01
C ARG A 65 6.60 -10.06 -2.05
N LEU A 66 7.14 -8.86 -1.82
CA LEU A 66 8.15 -8.24 -2.68
C LEU A 66 9.39 -9.14 -2.80
N ASP A 67 9.93 -9.63 -1.69
CA ASP A 67 11.10 -10.53 -1.68
C ASP A 67 10.82 -11.80 -2.49
N LYS A 68 9.64 -12.40 -2.31
CA LYS A 68 9.20 -13.57 -3.10
C LYS A 68 9.09 -13.23 -4.59
N TYR A 69 8.52 -12.10 -4.94
CA TYR A 69 8.37 -11.68 -6.33
C TYR A 69 9.71 -11.40 -6.99
N LEU A 70 10.67 -10.79 -6.29
CA LEU A 70 12.03 -10.57 -6.81
C LEU A 70 12.77 -11.90 -7.06
N ALA A 71 12.60 -12.90 -6.19
CA ALA A 71 13.15 -14.24 -6.43
C ALA A 71 12.51 -14.93 -7.66
N MET A 72 11.19 -14.81 -7.81
CA MET A 72 10.48 -15.30 -9.00
C MET A 72 10.94 -14.57 -10.26
N GLN A 73 11.16 -13.26 -10.18
CA GLN A 73 11.63 -12.40 -11.25
C GLN A 73 12.98 -12.88 -11.78
N ALA A 74 13.95 -13.08 -10.88
CA ALA A 74 15.27 -13.60 -11.23
C ALA A 74 15.20 -15.00 -11.87
N THR A 75 14.29 -15.86 -11.37
CA THR A 75 14.07 -17.19 -11.96
C THR A 75 13.55 -17.10 -13.39
N ILE A 76 12.58 -16.21 -13.66
CA ILE A 76 12.03 -16.01 -15.00
C ILE A 76 13.09 -15.44 -15.93
N ASP A 77 13.88 -14.46 -15.47
CA ASP A 77 14.94 -13.84 -16.27
C ASP A 77 16.01 -14.87 -16.68
N GLN A 78 16.39 -15.76 -15.75
CA GLN A 78 17.30 -16.88 -16.06
C GLN A 78 16.69 -17.82 -17.11
N ARG A 79 15.42 -18.20 -16.97
CA ARG A 79 14.76 -19.10 -17.93
C ARG A 79 14.65 -18.48 -19.33
N ILE A 80 14.38 -17.18 -19.41
CA ILE A 80 14.38 -16.46 -20.69
C ILE A 80 15.77 -16.52 -21.32
N ALA A 81 16.83 -16.20 -20.56
CA ALA A 81 18.20 -16.24 -21.06
C ALA A 81 18.63 -17.65 -21.51
N ASP A 82 18.29 -18.68 -20.75
CA ASP A 82 18.56 -20.09 -21.10
C ASP A 82 17.88 -20.46 -22.43
N ILE A 83 16.64 -20.03 -22.63
CA ILE A 83 15.92 -20.30 -23.88
C ILE A 83 16.55 -19.52 -25.04
N GLU A 84 16.86 -18.24 -24.86
CA GLU A 84 17.49 -17.41 -25.90
C GLU A 84 18.83 -17.99 -26.36
N ALA A 85 19.64 -18.54 -25.45
CA ALA A 85 20.94 -19.12 -25.79
C ALA A 85 20.87 -20.46 -26.54
N ASN A 86 19.76 -21.19 -26.43
CA ASN A 86 19.67 -22.59 -26.87
C ASN A 86 18.57 -22.86 -27.90
N ALA A 87 17.56 -22.00 -28.04
CA ALA A 87 16.40 -22.25 -28.90
C ALA A 87 16.79 -22.49 -30.37
N ASP A 88 17.74 -21.74 -30.91
CA ASP A 88 18.17 -21.88 -32.31
C ASP A 88 18.97 -23.16 -32.59
N LYS A 89 19.43 -23.85 -31.54
CA LYS A 89 20.13 -25.14 -31.62
C LYS A 89 19.20 -26.33 -31.41
N SER A 90 17.93 -26.08 -31.10
CA SER A 90 16.95 -27.12 -30.79
C SER A 90 16.05 -27.41 -31.98
N ILE A 91 15.74 -28.69 -32.20
CA ILE A 91 14.70 -29.11 -33.15
C ILE A 91 13.30 -28.57 -32.76
N PHE A 92 13.11 -28.22 -31.48
CA PHE A 92 11.89 -27.59 -30.95
C PHE A 92 12.07 -26.07 -30.76
N GLY A 93 12.96 -25.44 -31.54
CA GLY A 93 13.29 -24.03 -31.37
C GLY A 93 12.09 -23.09 -31.46
N LYS A 94 11.07 -23.44 -32.26
CA LYS A 94 9.83 -22.66 -32.38
C LYS A 94 9.01 -22.73 -31.08
N GLU A 95 8.84 -23.92 -30.53
CA GLU A 95 8.12 -24.16 -29.27
C GLU A 95 8.83 -23.48 -28.10
N PHE A 96 10.17 -23.54 -28.06
CA PHE A 96 10.97 -22.81 -27.08
C PHE A 96 10.76 -21.30 -27.18
N LYS A 97 10.78 -20.71 -28.38
CA LYS A 97 10.51 -19.28 -28.58
C LYS A 97 9.09 -18.89 -28.17
N GLN A 98 8.10 -19.76 -28.43
CA GLN A 98 6.73 -19.55 -27.93
C GLN A 98 6.70 -19.56 -26.39
N LYS A 99 7.36 -20.53 -25.75
CA LYS A 99 7.43 -20.61 -24.29
C LYS A 99 8.14 -19.42 -23.67
N MET A 100 9.21 -18.94 -24.29
CA MET A 100 9.86 -17.70 -23.89
C MET A 100 8.91 -16.49 -23.95
N SER A 101 8.04 -16.41 -24.97
CA SER A 101 7.03 -15.36 -25.04
C SER A 101 6.06 -15.41 -23.85
N GLU A 102 5.65 -16.60 -23.42
CA GLU A 102 4.83 -16.77 -22.21
C GLU A 102 5.57 -16.29 -20.95
N PHE A 103 6.85 -16.65 -20.81
CA PHE A 103 7.69 -16.16 -19.71
C PHE A 103 7.82 -14.63 -19.71
N LYS A 104 8.01 -14.00 -20.88
CA LYS A 104 8.08 -12.54 -21.02
C LYS A 104 6.76 -11.86 -20.63
N SER A 105 5.62 -12.47 -20.98
CA SER A 105 4.30 -11.97 -20.53
C SER A 105 4.15 -12.06 -19.01
N LEU A 106 4.47 -13.22 -18.42
CA LEU A 106 4.43 -13.40 -16.96
C LEU A 106 5.38 -12.43 -16.23
N ARG A 107 6.56 -12.19 -16.79
CA ARG A 107 7.56 -11.23 -16.27
C ARG A 107 6.99 -9.81 -16.17
N SER A 108 6.23 -9.39 -17.19
CA SER A 108 5.57 -8.08 -17.26
C SER A 108 4.43 -7.95 -16.26
N GLU A 109 3.67 -9.03 -16.03
CA GLU A 109 2.66 -9.05 -14.96
C GLU A 109 3.30 -8.97 -13.57
N LEU A 110 4.39 -9.72 -13.35
CA LEU A 110 5.14 -9.71 -12.11
C LEU A 110 5.72 -8.32 -11.81
N ASP A 111 6.19 -7.58 -12.81
CA ASP A 111 6.63 -6.19 -12.64
C ASP A 111 5.54 -5.25 -12.13
N LYS A 112 4.28 -5.49 -12.53
CA LYS A 112 3.14 -4.69 -12.05
C LYS A 112 2.87 -4.98 -10.58
N GLU A 113 2.93 -6.26 -10.18
CA GLU A 113 2.75 -6.65 -8.77
C GLU A 113 3.90 -6.15 -7.89
N ILE A 114 5.15 -6.25 -8.35
CA ILE A 114 6.31 -5.67 -7.65
C ILE A 114 6.11 -4.17 -7.40
N LYS A 115 5.68 -3.40 -8.40
CA LYS A 115 5.40 -1.97 -8.24
C LYS A 115 4.29 -1.67 -7.24
N LYS A 116 3.26 -2.53 -7.17
CA LYS A 116 2.19 -2.39 -6.16
C LYS A 116 2.73 -2.59 -4.76
N GLU A 117 3.51 -3.64 -4.52
CA GLU A 117 4.09 -3.88 -3.19
C GLU A 117 5.10 -2.79 -2.80
N GLN A 118 5.93 -2.34 -3.74
CA GLN A 118 6.84 -1.19 -3.52
C GLN A 118 6.06 0.06 -3.10
N LYS A 119 4.92 0.34 -3.75
CA LYS A 119 4.09 1.48 -3.38
C LYS A 119 3.52 1.35 -1.96
N VAL A 120 3.09 0.17 -1.53
CA VAL A 120 2.62 -0.05 -0.15
C VAL A 120 3.74 0.27 0.86
N LEU A 121 4.98 -0.10 0.55
CA LEU A 121 6.13 0.21 1.38
C LEU A 121 6.43 1.72 1.39
N GLU A 122 6.42 2.37 0.23
CA GLU A 122 6.61 3.82 0.10
C GLU A 122 5.54 4.61 0.87
N ASP A 123 4.27 4.21 0.77
CA ASP A 123 3.15 4.84 1.47
C ASP A 123 3.32 4.69 3.00
N PHE A 124 3.83 3.55 3.48
CA PHE A 124 4.12 3.35 4.91
C PHE A 124 5.36 4.12 5.39
N GLU A 125 6.42 4.21 4.58
CA GLU A 125 7.58 5.07 4.88
C GLU A 125 7.16 6.55 5.00
N LEU A 126 6.29 7.00 4.09
CA LEU A 126 5.69 8.34 4.17
C LEU A 126 4.88 8.50 5.46
N LEU A 127 4.03 7.53 5.82
CA LEU A 127 3.26 7.55 7.08
C LEU A 127 4.18 7.67 8.31
N LYS A 128 5.31 6.94 8.34
CA LYS A 128 6.30 7.06 9.42
C LYS A 128 6.93 8.44 9.51
N SER A 129 7.15 9.11 8.36
CA SER A 129 7.77 10.44 8.34
C SER A 129 6.85 11.57 8.81
N LEU A 130 5.53 11.33 8.79
CA LEU A 130 4.51 12.28 9.23
C LEU A 130 4.21 12.19 10.74
N ARG A 131 4.71 11.14 11.39
CA ARG A 131 4.57 10.87 12.81
C ARG A 131 5.81 11.32 13.58
#